data_AF-A0A199USY5-F1
#
_entry.id   AF-A0A199USY5-F1
#
_cell.length_a   1.000
_cell.length_b   1.000
_cell.length_c   1.000
_cell.angle_alpha   90.00
_cell.angle_beta   90.00
_cell.angle_gamma   90.00
#
_symmetry.space_group_name_H-M   'P 1'
#
loop_
_entity.id
_entity.type
_entity.pdbx_description
1 polymer ?
#
loop_
_entity_poly.entity_id
_entity_poly.type
_entity_poly.pdbx_seq_one_letter_code
_entity_poly.pdbx_strand_id
1 'polypeptide(L)'
;VEKINPVKYVPALVDGDVVVADSFAIILYLEDKYPQNPLLPQDLKKKALNLQIASIVSSSIQPLRSLTVLQYIEENLGSEKKLPWVQLHINKGFTALEKLLAGVAGKYATGDEVLLVCPPNPEFYLAAIYSSTKPIWSYPHFKPHSLKDNRTRLPHLSSLSGRLDYEYKAVNLLKGEQLNPEFEKINPVKYVPALVDGDIVVADSFAIILYLEDKYPQNPLLPQDLKKKALNLQIASIVSSGIQPLQNLPVLINRTLQQYIEENLGSEKKLPWTQLHINKGFTALEKLLAGVAGKYATGDEVLLGDVFLAPQIYAGVKRFAIDMSNYPTLARLHEAYMELPAFQAALPERQPDAPSSP
;
A
#
# COMPACT_ATOMS: atom_id res chain seq x y z
N VAL A 1 20.81 -8.65 -6.14
CA VAL A 1 19.58 -7.88 -5.88
C VAL A 1 18.57 -7.97 -7.03
N GLU A 2 18.76 -7.37 -8.22
CA GLU A 2 17.68 -7.26 -9.22
C GLU A 2 17.04 -8.59 -9.69
N LYS A 3 17.80 -9.69 -9.77
CA LYS A 3 17.25 -11.04 -10.05
C LYS A 3 16.35 -11.63 -8.93
N ILE A 4 16.21 -10.94 -7.79
CA ILE A 4 15.53 -11.41 -6.58
C ILE A 4 14.45 -10.39 -6.15
N ASN A 5 14.78 -9.10 -6.19
CA ASN A 5 13.80 -8.02 -6.03
C ASN A 5 13.94 -7.01 -7.19
N PRO A 6 13.00 -6.95 -8.14
CA PRO A 6 13.07 -6.00 -9.25
C PRO A 6 12.79 -4.55 -8.84
N VAL A 7 12.19 -4.30 -7.66
CA VAL A 7 12.07 -2.97 -7.04
C VAL A 7 13.41 -2.47 -6.46
N LYS A 8 14.38 -3.39 -6.28
CA LYS A 8 15.72 -3.17 -5.73
C LYS A 8 15.75 -2.68 -4.27
N TYR A 9 14.75 -3.06 -3.48
CA TYR A 9 14.70 -2.83 -2.03
C TYR A 9 15.06 -4.10 -1.23
N VAL A 10 15.17 -3.93 0.08
CA VAL A 10 15.39 -4.97 1.09
C VAL A 10 14.27 -4.88 2.14
N PRO A 11 13.89 -5.97 2.82
CA PRO A 11 14.37 -7.35 2.65
C PRO A 11 13.81 -8.06 1.41
N ALA A 12 14.37 -9.23 1.11
CA ALA A 12 13.84 -10.23 0.19
C ALA A 12 14.13 -11.63 0.75
N LEU A 13 13.13 -12.49 0.78
CA LEU A 13 13.21 -13.91 1.14
C LEU A 13 13.33 -14.76 -0.13
N VAL A 14 14.18 -15.77 -0.09
CA VAL A 14 14.28 -16.83 -1.10
C VAL A 14 14.09 -18.16 -0.39
N ASP A 15 13.12 -18.94 -0.85
CA ASP A 15 12.66 -20.15 -0.17
C ASP A 15 12.25 -21.19 -1.20
N GLY A 16 13.17 -22.12 -1.50
CA GLY A 16 13.04 -23.02 -2.64
C GLY A 16 13.00 -22.26 -3.97
N ASP A 17 11.91 -22.43 -4.70
CA ASP A 17 11.59 -21.73 -5.95
C ASP A 17 10.65 -20.52 -5.75
N VAL A 18 10.32 -20.18 -4.50
CA VAL A 18 9.56 -18.99 -4.12
C VAL A 18 10.53 -17.86 -3.79
N VAL A 19 10.25 -16.67 -4.31
CA VAL A 19 10.96 -15.44 -3.98
C VAL A 19 9.93 -14.39 -3.59
N VAL A 20 10.04 -13.85 -2.38
CA VAL A 20 9.12 -12.84 -1.84
C VAL A 20 9.93 -11.63 -1.41
N ALA A 21 9.55 -10.44 -1.86
CA ALA A 21 10.19 -9.20 -1.45
C ALA A 21 9.13 -8.14 -1.12
N ASP A 22 9.54 -7.12 -0.35
CA ASP A 22 8.70 -6.39 0.61
C ASP A 22 8.47 -7.19 1.91
N SER A 23 8.72 -6.52 3.03
CA SER A 23 8.60 -7.01 4.39
C SER A 23 7.21 -7.53 4.73
N PHE A 24 6.14 -6.86 4.27
CA PHE A 24 4.77 -7.22 4.65
C PHE A 24 4.30 -8.49 3.93
N ALA A 25 4.64 -8.62 2.65
CA ALA A 25 4.42 -9.86 1.89
C ALA A 25 5.22 -11.05 2.46
N ILE A 26 6.45 -10.82 2.93
CA ILE A 26 7.27 -11.85 3.60
C ILE A 26 6.63 -12.30 4.92
N ILE A 27 6.14 -11.38 5.76
CA ILE A 27 5.45 -11.73 7.02
C ILE A 27 4.23 -12.63 6.75
N LEU A 28 3.40 -12.25 5.78
CA LEU A 28 2.18 -13.00 5.45
C LEU A 28 2.48 -14.37 4.80
N TYR A 29 3.55 -14.47 3.99
CA TYR A 29 4.04 -15.78 3.51
C TYR A 29 4.49 -16.70 4.65
N LEU A 30 5.14 -16.16 5.68
CA LEU A 30 5.65 -16.94 6.82
C LEU A 30 4.53 -17.38 7.77
N GLU A 31 3.48 -16.56 7.94
CA GLU A 31 2.23 -16.93 8.61
C GLU A 31 1.60 -18.16 7.93
N ASP A 32 1.39 -18.09 6.61
CA ASP A 32 0.79 -19.19 5.83
C ASP A 32 1.67 -20.45 5.78
N LYS A 33 2.99 -20.29 5.77
CA LYS A 33 3.94 -21.41 5.67
C LYS A 33 4.18 -22.14 6.99
N TYR A 34 4.09 -21.43 8.12
CA TYR A 34 4.38 -21.97 9.45
C TYR A 34 3.21 -21.76 10.42
N PRO A 35 1.98 -22.22 10.10
CA PRO A 35 0.77 -21.93 10.88
C PRO A 35 0.78 -22.49 12.32
N GLN A 36 1.69 -23.42 12.62
CA GLN A 36 1.96 -23.89 13.98
C GLN A 36 2.74 -22.88 14.86
N ASN A 37 3.30 -21.83 14.26
CA ASN A 37 4.01 -20.72 14.90
C ASN A 37 3.41 -19.38 14.42
N PRO A 38 2.13 -19.07 14.76
CA PRO A 38 1.44 -17.91 14.21
C PRO A 38 2.13 -16.61 14.61
N LEU A 39 2.38 -15.76 13.63
CA LEU A 39 2.82 -14.37 13.78
C LEU A 39 1.61 -13.47 14.05
N LEU A 40 0.40 -13.84 13.61
CA LEU A 40 -0.82 -13.06 13.78
C LEU A 40 -1.80 -13.65 14.82
N PRO A 41 -2.59 -12.78 15.51
CA PRO A 41 -3.67 -13.24 16.37
C PRO A 41 -4.69 -14.07 15.60
N GLN A 42 -5.22 -15.11 16.24
CA GLN A 42 -6.30 -15.93 15.67
C GLN A 42 -7.70 -15.34 15.96
N ASP A 43 -7.81 -14.43 16.93
CA ASP A 43 -9.00 -13.59 17.10
C ASP A 43 -9.07 -12.55 15.97
N LEU A 44 -10.19 -12.54 15.24
CA LEU A 44 -10.38 -11.70 14.05
C LEU A 44 -10.23 -10.20 14.35
N LYS A 45 -10.66 -9.73 15.53
CA LYS A 45 -10.59 -8.31 15.90
C LYS A 45 -9.16 -7.87 16.18
N LYS A 46 -8.41 -8.66 16.96
CA LYS A 46 -6.97 -8.47 17.17
C LYS A 46 -6.17 -8.61 15.87
N LYS A 47 -6.54 -9.57 15.00
CA LYS A 47 -5.89 -9.77 13.70
C LYS A 47 -6.05 -8.55 12.80
N ALA A 48 -7.27 -8.03 12.67
CA ALA A 48 -7.56 -6.80 11.94
C ALA A 48 -6.76 -5.60 12.46
N LEU A 49 -6.65 -5.45 13.79
CA LEU A 49 -5.85 -4.40 14.42
C LEU A 49 -4.36 -4.54 14.10
N ASN A 50 -3.77 -5.74 14.20
CA ASN A 50 -2.37 -5.96 13.84
C ASN A 50 -2.09 -5.70 12.37
N LEU A 51 -2.98 -6.13 11.47
CA LEU A 51 -2.89 -5.86 10.04
C LEU A 51 -2.99 -4.36 9.74
N GLN A 52 -3.88 -3.63 10.42
CA GLN A 52 -4.00 -2.18 10.32
C GLN A 52 -2.73 -1.47 10.78
N ILE A 53 -2.20 -1.79 11.97
CA ILE A 53 -0.96 -1.18 12.45
C ILE A 53 0.20 -1.50 11.50
N ALA A 54 0.29 -2.74 11.02
CA ALA A 54 1.32 -3.17 10.08
C ALA A 54 1.25 -2.40 8.75
N SER A 55 0.05 -2.22 8.19
CA SER A 55 -0.15 -1.46 6.95
C SER A 55 0.11 0.04 7.16
N ILE A 56 -0.28 0.63 8.29
CA ILE A 56 0.03 2.03 8.61
C ILE A 56 1.56 2.26 8.68
N VAL A 57 2.31 1.32 9.24
CA VAL A 57 3.78 1.39 9.26
C VAL A 57 4.36 1.30 7.83
N SER A 58 3.90 0.35 7.01
CA SER A 58 4.44 0.10 5.67
C SER A 58 3.96 1.11 4.59
N SER A 59 2.76 1.69 4.73
CA SER A 59 2.21 2.69 3.81
C SER A 59 2.52 4.13 4.23
N SER A 60 2.36 4.45 5.52
CA SER A 60 2.25 5.83 6.00
C SER A 60 3.47 6.34 6.78
N ILE A 61 4.42 5.46 7.15
CA ILE A 61 5.64 5.83 7.89
C ILE A 61 6.91 5.48 7.11
N GLN A 62 7.11 4.20 6.76
CA GLN A 62 8.37 3.73 6.16
C GLN A 62 8.72 4.37 4.79
N PRO A 63 7.80 4.49 3.81
CA PRO A 63 8.14 5.00 2.49
C PRO A 63 8.59 6.47 2.54
N LEU A 64 7.99 7.25 3.43
CA LEU A 64 8.17 8.70 3.54
C LEU A 64 9.48 9.07 4.25
N ARG A 65 10.07 8.15 5.02
CA ARG A 65 11.43 8.30 5.58
C ARG A 65 12.52 7.59 4.75
N SER A 66 12.18 7.06 3.57
CA SER A 66 13.14 6.35 2.71
C SER A 66 14.24 7.28 2.17
N LEU A 67 15.44 6.73 1.92
CA LEU A 67 16.58 7.52 1.44
C LEU A 67 16.29 8.30 0.15
N THR A 68 15.47 7.76 -0.76
CA THR A 68 15.04 8.44 -1.98
C THR A 68 14.21 9.70 -1.69
N VAL A 69 13.30 9.65 -0.71
CA VAL A 69 12.53 10.81 -0.27
C VAL A 69 13.44 11.84 0.41
N LEU A 70 14.33 11.40 1.31
CA LEU A 70 15.24 12.30 2.02
C LEU A 70 16.25 12.98 1.08
N GLN A 71 16.73 12.29 0.05
CA GLN A 71 17.57 12.86 -1.01
C GLN A 71 16.79 13.88 -1.86
N TYR A 72 15.55 13.58 -2.26
CA TYR A 72 14.73 14.55 -2.99
C TYR A 72 14.46 15.83 -2.19
N ILE A 73 14.19 15.70 -0.89
CA ILE A 73 14.02 16.82 0.04
C ILE A 73 15.30 17.65 0.14
N GLU A 74 16.46 17.00 0.34
CA GLU A 74 17.75 17.68 0.37
C GLU A 74 18.05 18.44 -0.93
N GLU A 75 17.79 17.82 -2.07
CA GLU A 75 18.14 18.36 -3.39
C GLU A 75 17.15 19.42 -3.93
N ASN A 76 15.92 19.48 -3.41
CA ASN A 76 14.88 20.40 -3.90
C ASN A 76 14.31 21.33 -2.83
N LEU A 77 14.40 21.01 -1.54
CA LEU A 77 13.81 21.79 -0.45
C LEU A 77 14.84 22.34 0.55
N GLY A 78 16.04 21.74 0.58
CA GLY A 78 17.15 22.07 1.48
C GLY A 78 17.46 20.95 2.48
N SER A 79 18.74 20.73 2.77
CA SER A 79 19.21 19.71 3.72
C SER A 79 18.57 19.82 5.10
N GLU A 80 18.24 21.04 5.53
CA GLU A 80 17.62 21.35 6.82
C GLU A 80 16.15 20.92 6.90
N LYS A 81 15.48 20.70 5.76
CA LYS A 81 14.08 20.20 5.72
C LYS A 81 13.96 18.71 6.00
N LYS A 82 15.05 17.93 5.87
CA LYS A 82 15.05 16.47 6.10
C LYS A 82 14.55 16.09 7.49
N LEU A 83 15.06 16.73 8.54
CA LEU A 83 14.70 16.38 9.92
C LEU A 83 13.25 16.74 10.28
N PRO A 84 12.75 17.97 10.01
CA PRO A 84 11.33 18.30 10.19
C PRO A 84 10.38 17.38 9.42
N TRP A 85 10.75 16.95 8.21
CA TRP A 85 9.97 16.00 7.42
C TRP A 85 9.88 14.61 8.09
N VAL A 86 11.02 14.05 8.50
CA VAL A 86 11.07 12.76 9.19
C VAL A 86 10.28 12.82 10.50
N GLN A 87 10.44 13.90 11.26
CA GLN A 87 9.67 14.13 12.49
C GLN A 87 8.17 14.24 12.22
N LEU A 88 7.73 14.96 11.19
CA LEU A 88 6.31 15.08 10.83
C LEU A 88 5.66 13.71 10.59
N HIS A 89 6.29 12.86 9.77
CA HIS A 89 5.71 11.57 9.41
C HIS A 89 5.85 10.50 10.50
N ILE A 90 6.94 10.49 11.26
CA ILE A 90 7.07 9.63 12.44
C ILE A 90 6.06 10.05 13.51
N ASN A 91 5.99 11.33 13.87
CA ASN A 91 5.08 11.80 14.92
C ASN A 91 3.61 11.58 14.53
N LYS A 92 3.21 11.88 13.28
CA LYS A 92 1.86 11.59 12.80
C LYS A 92 1.54 10.10 12.90
N GLY A 93 2.44 9.24 12.43
CA GLY A 93 2.28 7.80 12.47
C GLY A 93 2.14 7.28 13.90
N PHE A 94 3.09 7.61 14.77
CA PHE A 94 3.10 7.16 16.17
C PHE A 94 1.91 7.71 16.96
N THR A 95 1.51 8.97 16.79
CA THR A 95 0.28 9.51 17.41
C THR A 95 -0.98 8.74 16.96
N ALA A 96 -1.03 8.24 15.73
CA ALA A 96 -2.11 7.37 15.29
C ALA A 96 -2.02 5.97 15.92
N LEU A 97 -0.81 5.41 16.07
CA LEU A 97 -0.62 4.10 16.72
C LEU A 97 -1.00 4.15 18.20
N GLU A 98 -0.55 5.14 18.97
CA GLU A 98 -0.95 5.32 20.38
C GLU A 98 -2.48 5.34 20.55
N LYS A 99 -3.21 5.98 19.63
CA LYS A 99 -4.68 6.01 19.64
C LYS A 99 -5.34 4.68 19.28
N LEU A 100 -4.70 3.84 18.48
CA LEU A 100 -5.17 2.49 18.13
C LEU A 100 -4.81 1.44 19.20
N LEU A 101 -3.75 1.70 19.97
CA LEU A 101 -3.25 0.81 21.04
C LEU A 101 -3.88 1.11 22.40
N ALA A 102 -4.49 2.29 22.56
CA ALA A 102 -5.17 2.72 23.79
C ALA A 102 -6.26 1.72 24.23
N GLY A 103 -6.04 1.10 25.39
CA GLY A 103 -6.98 0.12 25.98
C GLY A 103 -6.90 -1.31 25.43
N VAL A 104 -5.96 -1.59 24.52
CA VAL A 104 -5.76 -2.94 23.92
C VAL A 104 -4.32 -3.46 24.00
N ALA A 105 -3.34 -2.59 24.28
CA ALA A 105 -1.97 -2.99 24.57
C ALA A 105 -1.82 -3.66 25.95
N GLY A 106 -0.95 -4.66 26.02
CA GLY A 106 -0.48 -5.30 27.26
C GLY A 106 1.04 -5.16 27.37
N LYS A 107 1.73 -6.26 27.69
CA LYS A 107 3.20 -6.37 27.59
C LYS A 107 3.72 -6.13 26.16
N TYR A 108 2.89 -6.38 25.15
CA TYR A 108 3.11 -6.10 23.74
C TYR A 108 1.88 -5.41 23.14
N ALA A 109 1.97 -5.02 21.86
CA ALA A 109 1.01 -4.12 21.20
C ALA A 109 -0.47 -4.55 21.28
N THR A 110 -0.79 -5.86 21.25
CA THR A 110 -2.18 -6.36 21.28
C THR A 110 -2.42 -7.44 22.34
N GLY A 111 -1.68 -7.36 23.45
CA GLY A 111 -1.79 -8.27 24.60
C GLY A 111 -0.42 -8.69 25.13
N ASP A 112 -0.38 -9.83 25.83
CA ASP A 112 0.84 -10.33 26.49
C ASP A 112 1.63 -11.36 25.65
N GLU A 113 1.18 -11.62 24.43
CA GLU A 113 1.78 -12.53 23.45
C GLU A 113 2.68 -11.79 22.44
N VAL A 114 3.79 -12.40 22.02
CA VAL A 114 4.70 -11.83 21.01
C VAL A 114 4.12 -12.09 19.61
N LEU A 115 3.12 -11.30 19.23
CA LEU A 115 2.52 -11.32 17.89
C LEU A 115 3.07 -10.15 17.07
N LEU A 116 3.32 -10.40 15.78
CA LEU A 116 4.15 -9.54 14.95
C LEU A 116 3.37 -8.32 14.45
N VAL A 117 3.76 -7.17 14.98
CA VAL A 117 3.35 -5.84 14.51
C VAL A 117 4.53 -5.23 13.74
N CYS A 118 4.29 -4.77 12.51
CA CYS A 118 5.35 -4.53 11.50
C CYS A 118 6.58 -3.79 12.07
N PRO A 119 7.70 -4.50 12.28
CA PRO A 119 8.91 -3.88 12.83
C PRO A 119 9.54 -2.93 11.80
N PRO A 120 10.18 -1.82 12.23
CA PRO A 120 10.81 -0.86 11.33
C PRO A 120 12.00 -1.43 10.54
N ASN A 121 12.58 -2.55 11.01
CA ASN A 121 13.64 -3.35 10.39
C ASN A 121 13.31 -4.86 10.60
N PRO A 122 12.55 -5.52 9.70
CA PRO A 122 12.08 -6.89 9.94
C PRO A 122 13.16 -7.97 9.95
N GLU A 123 14.28 -7.74 9.26
CA GLU A 123 15.41 -8.69 9.19
C GLU A 123 15.95 -9.10 10.57
N PHE A 124 15.88 -8.23 11.58
CA PHE A 124 16.33 -8.56 12.95
C PHE A 124 15.37 -9.51 13.68
N TYR A 125 14.05 -9.34 13.48
CA TYR A 125 13.03 -10.13 14.17
C TYR A 125 12.77 -11.46 13.45
N LEU A 126 12.74 -11.45 12.11
CA LEU A 126 12.59 -12.68 11.33
C LEU A 126 13.79 -13.62 11.51
N ALA A 127 15.02 -13.09 11.64
CA ALA A 127 16.20 -13.92 11.96
C ALA A 127 16.17 -14.49 13.40
N ALA A 128 15.49 -13.83 14.34
CA ALA A 128 15.30 -14.33 15.71
C ALA A 128 14.20 -15.40 15.81
N ILE A 129 13.18 -15.34 14.95
CA ILE A 129 12.05 -16.30 14.93
C ILE A 129 12.36 -17.52 14.02
N TYR A 130 12.98 -17.30 12.86
CA TYR A 130 13.23 -18.31 11.82
C TYR A 130 14.73 -18.39 11.44
N SER A 131 15.57 -18.77 12.41
CA SER A 131 17.05 -18.64 12.36
C SER A 131 17.81 -19.54 11.36
N SER A 132 17.16 -20.02 10.30
CA SER A 132 17.71 -20.98 9.32
C SER A 132 17.98 -20.41 7.91
N THR A 133 17.44 -19.23 7.55
CA THR A 133 17.55 -18.66 6.19
C THR A 133 18.58 -17.53 6.09
N LYS A 134 19.39 -17.49 5.01
CA LYS A 134 20.50 -16.52 4.81
C LYS A 134 20.26 -15.59 3.61
N PRO A 135 20.06 -14.28 3.79
CA PRO A 135 19.96 -13.29 2.70
C PRO A 135 21.33 -12.71 2.26
N ILE A 136 21.37 -12.03 1.11
CA ILE A 136 22.59 -11.49 0.45
C ILE A 136 22.33 -10.07 -0.13
N TRP A 137 23.28 -9.12 0.02
CA TRP A 137 23.06 -7.67 -0.16
C TRP A 137 24.07 -6.96 -1.10
N SER A 138 23.67 -5.86 -1.79
CA SER A 138 24.58 -4.85 -2.42
C SER A 138 23.85 -3.57 -2.95
N TYR A 139 24.60 -2.46 -3.17
CA TYR A 139 24.19 -1.11 -3.65
C TYR A 139 25.27 -0.50 -4.59
N PRO A 140 25.00 0.44 -5.55
CA PRO A 140 24.96 1.91 -5.31
C PRO A 140 24.02 2.75 -6.25
N HIS A 141 24.30 4.05 -6.52
CA HIS A 141 23.35 5.17 -6.83
C HIS A 141 23.37 5.80 -8.27
N PHE A 142 22.26 6.44 -8.74
CA PHE A 142 22.16 7.85 -9.31
C PHE A 142 20.71 8.30 -9.70
N LYS A 143 20.50 9.48 -10.38
CA LYS A 143 19.27 10.35 -10.37
C LYS A 143 18.48 10.57 -11.71
N PRO A 144 17.15 10.89 -11.69
CA PRO A 144 16.30 11.36 -12.84
C PRO A 144 15.27 12.52 -12.54
N HIS A 145 14.26 12.81 -13.42
CA HIS A 145 13.19 13.88 -13.37
C HIS A 145 11.74 13.37 -13.85
N SER A 146 10.77 14.25 -14.27
CA SER A 146 9.42 14.12 -15.00
C SER A 146 8.31 13.03 -14.63
N LEU A 147 6.93 13.15 -14.50
CA LEU A 147 5.76 14.13 -14.49
C LEU A 147 4.52 13.77 -13.49
N LYS A 148 3.32 14.46 -13.49
CA LYS A 148 2.34 14.80 -12.35
C LYS A 148 0.90 14.13 -12.23
N ASP A 149 0.29 14.16 -11.01
CA ASP A 149 -1.18 14.39 -10.58
C ASP A 149 -2.16 13.26 -10.10
N ASN A 150 -2.76 13.39 -8.89
CA ASN A 150 -3.76 12.44 -8.33
C ASN A 150 -4.74 12.94 -7.23
N ARG A 151 -5.79 12.12 -6.96
CA ARG A 151 -6.82 12.19 -5.87
C ARG A 151 -7.37 10.78 -5.56
N THR A 152 -8.01 10.57 -4.41
CA THR A 152 -8.16 9.23 -3.79
C THR A 152 -9.36 8.38 -4.26
N ARG A 153 -9.39 7.11 -3.86
CA ARG A 153 -10.16 6.00 -4.44
C ARG A 153 -10.58 4.99 -3.34
N LEU A 154 -11.88 4.82 -3.13
CA LEU A 154 -12.50 3.98 -2.08
C LEU A 154 -13.35 2.80 -2.62
N PRO A 155 -14.24 2.99 -3.63
CA PRO A 155 -15.24 1.98 -4.02
C PRO A 155 -14.73 0.84 -4.93
N HIS A 156 -13.41 0.74 -5.10
CA HIS A 156 -12.76 -0.33 -5.88
C HIS A 156 -12.69 -1.68 -5.15
N LEU A 157 -13.00 -1.73 -3.85
CA LEU A 157 -12.75 -2.92 -3.03
C LEU A 157 -14.00 -3.80 -2.84
N SER A 158 -15.18 -3.19 -2.76
CA SER A 158 -16.46 -3.91 -2.53
C SER A 158 -17.13 -4.41 -3.81
N SER A 159 -16.96 -3.71 -4.94
CA SER A 159 -17.54 -4.10 -6.23
C SER A 159 -16.96 -5.42 -6.77
N LEU A 160 -15.71 -5.75 -6.42
CA LEU A 160 -15.00 -6.94 -6.93
C LEU A 160 -15.36 -8.23 -6.19
N SER A 161 -15.67 -8.15 -4.89
CA SER A 161 -16.27 -9.28 -4.16
C SER A 161 -17.75 -9.47 -4.51
N GLY A 162 -18.41 -8.41 -5.00
CA GLY A 162 -19.71 -8.46 -5.70
C GLY A 162 -20.89 -8.97 -4.88
N ARG A 163 -20.71 -9.13 -3.56
CA ARG A 163 -21.60 -9.88 -2.65
C ARG A 163 -21.72 -9.28 -1.24
N LEU A 164 -21.23 -8.05 -1.05
CA LEU A 164 -21.26 -7.34 0.23
C LEU A 164 -22.06 -6.04 0.07
N ASP A 165 -23.19 -5.95 0.76
CA ASP A 165 -23.92 -4.69 0.92
C ASP A 165 -23.15 -3.77 1.89
N TYR A 166 -23.06 -2.48 1.58
CA TYR A 166 -22.33 -1.50 2.40
C TYR A 166 -22.95 -0.10 2.26
N GLU A 167 -22.83 0.70 3.33
CA GLU A 167 -23.21 2.11 3.30
C GLU A 167 -22.02 2.96 2.83
N TYR A 168 -22.14 3.62 1.68
CA TYR A 168 -21.10 4.50 1.18
C TYR A 168 -21.12 5.87 1.89
N LYS A 169 -20.06 6.20 2.62
CA LYS A 169 -19.85 7.50 3.26
C LYS A 169 -18.71 8.26 2.59
N ALA A 170 -19.08 9.28 1.82
CA ALA A 170 -18.14 10.18 1.13
C ALA A 170 -17.30 10.99 2.13
N VAL A 171 -16.04 11.29 1.77
CA VAL A 171 -15.12 12.15 2.54
C VAL A 171 -14.35 13.04 1.58
N ASN A 172 -14.75 14.31 1.47
CA ASN A 172 -14.16 15.23 0.49
C ASN A 172 -12.78 15.73 0.94
N LEU A 173 -11.74 15.09 0.39
CA LEU A 173 -10.35 15.38 0.75
C LEU A 173 -9.87 16.78 0.31
N LEU A 174 -10.55 17.43 -0.65
CA LEU A 174 -10.23 18.79 -1.10
C LEU A 174 -10.74 19.85 -0.11
N LYS A 175 -11.90 19.59 0.50
CA LYS A 175 -12.41 20.37 1.64
C LYS A 175 -11.66 20.06 2.94
N GLY A 176 -10.95 18.94 3.01
CA GLY A 176 -10.22 18.49 4.20
C GLY A 176 -11.11 17.77 5.21
N GLU A 177 -12.22 17.15 4.78
CA GLU A 177 -13.20 16.50 5.67
C GLU A 177 -12.59 15.35 6.49
N GLN A 178 -11.54 14.69 5.99
CA GLN A 178 -10.75 13.70 6.73
C GLN A 178 -10.00 14.28 7.95
N LEU A 179 -9.86 15.61 8.04
CA LEU A 179 -9.21 16.28 9.16
C LEU A 179 -10.15 16.46 10.37
N ASN A 180 -11.46 16.30 10.18
CA ASN A 180 -12.51 16.43 11.19
C ASN A 180 -12.26 15.52 12.40
N PRO A 181 -12.37 16.01 13.65
CA PRO A 181 -12.29 15.19 14.87
C PRO A 181 -13.21 13.96 14.87
N GLU A 182 -14.37 14.00 14.21
CA GLU A 182 -15.26 12.84 14.10
C GLU A 182 -14.68 11.75 13.17
N PHE A 183 -14.00 12.14 12.08
CA PHE A 183 -13.29 11.18 11.23
C PHE A 183 -12.03 10.64 11.91
N GLU A 184 -11.38 11.43 12.77
CA GLU A 184 -10.22 10.99 13.56
C GLU A 184 -10.55 9.85 14.53
N LYS A 185 -11.80 9.76 15.02
CA LYS A 185 -12.27 8.62 15.83
C LYS A 185 -12.37 7.33 15.03
N ILE A 186 -12.54 7.42 13.70
CA ILE A 186 -12.65 6.27 12.79
C ILE A 186 -11.25 5.89 12.27
N ASN A 187 -10.46 6.87 11.82
CA ASN A 187 -9.07 6.67 11.43
C ASN A 187 -8.16 7.76 12.02
N PRO A 188 -7.39 7.44 13.08
CA PRO A 188 -6.40 8.34 13.66
C PRO A 188 -5.30 8.84 12.69
N VAL A 189 -5.04 8.13 11.59
CA VAL A 189 -4.09 8.56 10.52
C VAL A 189 -4.70 9.63 9.61
N LYS A 190 -6.03 9.83 9.66
CA LYS A 190 -6.76 10.82 8.84
C LYS A 190 -6.62 10.61 7.33
N TYR A 191 -6.67 9.35 6.88
CA TYR A 191 -6.73 8.95 5.48
C TYR A 191 -7.96 8.08 5.20
N VAL A 192 -8.27 7.88 3.91
CA VAL A 192 -9.27 6.91 3.43
C VAL A 192 -8.57 5.85 2.56
N PRO A 193 -9.05 4.59 2.53
CA PRO A 193 -10.28 4.06 3.13
C PRO A 193 -10.24 3.86 4.65
N ALA A 194 -11.43 3.76 5.23
CA ALA A 194 -11.71 3.12 6.51
C ALA A 194 -13.04 2.35 6.39
N LEU A 195 -13.12 1.17 7.00
CA LEU A 195 -14.30 0.32 7.11
C LEU A 195 -14.79 0.33 8.56
N VAL A 196 -16.10 0.44 8.75
CA VAL A 196 -16.77 0.23 10.04
C VAL A 196 -17.69 -0.98 9.87
N ASP A 197 -17.50 -2.00 10.71
CA ASP A 197 -18.16 -3.28 10.61
C ASP A 197 -18.53 -3.79 12.02
N GLY A 198 -19.76 -3.49 12.44
CA GLY A 198 -20.22 -3.71 13.81
C GLY A 198 -19.41 -2.88 14.82
N ASP A 199 -18.73 -3.56 15.74
CA ASP A 199 -17.84 -2.98 16.76
C ASP A 199 -16.36 -2.98 16.34
N ILE A 200 -16.06 -3.36 15.08
CA ILE A 200 -14.73 -3.36 14.49
C ILE A 200 -14.61 -2.16 13.54
N VAL A 201 -13.48 -1.45 13.61
CA VAL A 201 -13.09 -0.43 12.65
C VAL A 201 -11.74 -0.82 12.08
N VAL A 202 -11.62 -0.88 10.76
CA VAL A 202 -10.39 -1.24 10.05
C VAL A 202 -10.02 -0.12 9.08
N ALA A 203 -8.83 0.44 9.23
CA ALA A 203 -8.30 1.47 8.33
C ALA A 203 -7.08 0.98 7.55
N ASP A 204 -6.76 1.68 6.46
CA ASP A 204 -5.83 1.27 5.39
C ASP A 204 -6.38 0.14 4.49
N SER A 205 -6.24 0.32 3.18
CA SER A 205 -6.81 -0.57 2.16
C SER A 205 -6.33 -2.02 2.26
N PHE A 206 -5.07 -2.27 2.63
CA PHE A 206 -4.54 -3.64 2.66
C PHE A 206 -5.12 -4.40 3.86
N ALA A 207 -5.15 -3.76 5.04
CA ALA A 207 -5.74 -4.33 6.24
C ALA A 207 -7.24 -4.61 6.07
N ILE A 208 -7.98 -3.70 5.41
CA ILE A 208 -9.41 -3.89 5.09
C ILE A 208 -9.62 -5.14 4.21
N ILE A 209 -8.84 -5.32 3.13
CA ILE A 209 -9.06 -6.47 2.23
C ILE A 209 -8.68 -7.78 2.92
N LEU A 210 -7.61 -7.82 3.71
CA LEU A 210 -7.22 -9.03 4.45
C LEU A 210 -8.25 -9.38 5.55
N TYR A 211 -8.84 -8.39 6.23
CA TYR A 211 -9.97 -8.61 7.13
C TYR A 211 -11.20 -9.19 6.40
N LEU A 212 -11.49 -8.70 5.19
CA LEU A 212 -12.60 -9.22 4.37
C LEU A 212 -12.31 -10.63 3.84
N GLU A 213 -11.06 -10.97 3.55
CA GLU A 213 -10.62 -12.33 3.17
C GLU A 213 -10.86 -13.32 4.32
N ASP A 214 -10.44 -12.98 5.54
CA ASP A 214 -10.66 -13.80 6.75
C ASP A 214 -12.16 -13.92 7.09
N LYS A 215 -12.94 -12.87 6.87
CA LYS A 215 -14.38 -12.82 7.22
C LYS A 215 -15.30 -13.46 6.18
N TYR A 216 -14.93 -13.45 4.90
CA TYR A 216 -15.75 -13.94 3.79
C TYR A 216 -15.01 -14.97 2.91
N PRO A 217 -14.50 -16.08 3.48
CA PRO A 217 -13.66 -17.06 2.77
C PRO A 217 -14.34 -17.79 1.61
N GLN A 218 -15.66 -17.63 1.43
CA GLN A 218 -16.40 -18.09 0.26
C GLN A 218 -16.22 -17.21 -1.00
N ASN A 219 -15.52 -16.08 -0.89
CA ASN A 219 -15.23 -15.14 -1.98
C ASN A 219 -13.71 -14.79 -2.04
N PRO A 220 -12.79 -15.78 -2.06
CA PRO A 220 -11.37 -15.54 -1.82
C PRO A 220 -10.71 -14.71 -2.93
N LEU A 221 -9.99 -13.67 -2.54
CA LEU A 221 -9.08 -12.89 -3.38
C LEU A 221 -7.63 -13.41 -3.29
N LEU A 222 -7.33 -14.32 -2.35
CA LEU A 222 -6.04 -14.99 -2.26
C LEU A 222 -6.16 -16.49 -2.64
N PRO A 223 -5.33 -16.98 -3.57
CA PRO A 223 -5.35 -18.38 -3.99
C PRO A 223 -4.77 -19.29 -2.91
N GLN A 224 -5.17 -20.56 -2.92
CA GLN A 224 -4.66 -21.58 -1.99
C GLN A 224 -3.22 -22.04 -2.30
N ASP A 225 -2.74 -21.86 -3.53
CA ASP A 225 -1.33 -22.09 -3.85
C ASP A 225 -0.45 -21.02 -3.20
N LEU A 226 0.42 -21.44 -2.29
CA LEU A 226 1.27 -20.57 -1.48
C LEU A 226 2.18 -19.66 -2.32
N LYS A 227 2.64 -20.14 -3.48
CA LYS A 227 3.53 -19.37 -4.38
C LYS A 227 2.76 -18.26 -5.10
N LYS A 228 1.60 -18.57 -5.69
CA LYS A 228 0.67 -17.60 -6.30
C LYS A 228 0.10 -16.65 -5.24
N LYS A 229 -0.10 -17.10 -4.00
CA LYS A 229 -0.53 -16.26 -2.86
C LYS A 229 0.55 -15.22 -2.50
N ALA A 230 1.80 -15.66 -2.33
CA ALA A 230 2.93 -14.77 -2.06
C ALA A 230 3.12 -13.72 -3.17
N LEU A 231 2.97 -14.11 -4.44
CA LEU A 231 3.05 -13.20 -5.58
C LEU A 231 1.92 -12.14 -5.56
N ASN A 232 0.68 -12.53 -5.24
CA ASN A 232 -0.43 -11.59 -5.10
C ASN A 232 -0.21 -10.60 -3.95
N LEU A 233 0.26 -11.08 -2.80
CA LEU A 233 0.64 -10.24 -1.65
C LEU A 233 1.78 -9.27 -2.00
N GLN A 234 2.78 -9.73 -2.76
CA GLN A 234 3.89 -8.90 -3.23
C GLN A 234 3.42 -7.81 -4.21
N ILE A 235 2.57 -8.15 -5.18
CA ILE A 235 1.97 -7.19 -6.13
C ILE A 235 1.20 -6.11 -5.36
N ALA A 236 0.34 -6.51 -4.42
CA ALA A 236 -0.42 -5.61 -3.56
C ALA A 236 0.49 -4.67 -2.76
N SER A 237 1.54 -5.22 -2.13
CA SER A 237 2.48 -4.45 -1.31
C SER A 237 3.30 -3.45 -2.13
N ILE A 238 3.75 -3.83 -3.33
CA ILE A 238 4.47 -2.90 -4.23
C ILE A 238 3.59 -1.71 -4.60
N VAL A 239 2.28 -1.91 -4.81
CA VAL A 239 1.33 -0.80 -5.00
C VAL A 239 1.15 0.00 -3.71
N SER A 240 0.86 -0.63 -2.58
CA SER A 240 0.45 0.06 -1.34
C SER A 240 1.59 0.73 -0.54
N SER A 241 2.82 0.19 -0.60
CA SER A 241 4.02 0.74 0.06
C SER A 241 4.91 1.49 -0.94
N GLY A 242 5.11 0.92 -2.13
CA GLY A 242 6.12 1.35 -3.10
C GLY A 242 5.67 2.43 -4.09
N ILE A 243 4.37 2.54 -4.37
CA ILE A 243 3.80 3.49 -5.34
C ILE A 243 2.82 4.47 -4.68
N GLN A 244 1.76 3.96 -4.06
CA GLN A 244 0.61 4.76 -3.60
C GLN A 244 0.97 5.91 -2.65
N PRO A 245 1.86 5.73 -1.65
CA PRO A 245 2.23 6.83 -0.76
C PRO A 245 3.05 7.87 -1.52
N LEU A 246 4.03 7.42 -2.29
CA LEU A 246 4.99 8.29 -2.97
C LEU A 246 4.31 9.11 -4.08
N GLN A 247 3.34 8.55 -4.82
CA GLN A 247 2.57 9.32 -5.81
C GLN A 247 1.64 10.37 -5.16
N ASN A 248 1.18 10.15 -3.93
CA ASN A 248 0.15 10.93 -3.25
C ASN A 248 0.73 11.97 -2.25
N LEU A 249 1.99 12.43 -2.42
CA LEU A 249 2.56 13.50 -1.59
C LEU A 249 1.61 14.70 -1.35
N PRO A 250 0.85 15.22 -2.34
CA PRO A 250 -0.10 16.32 -2.11
C PRO A 250 -1.25 16.03 -1.13
N VAL A 251 -1.50 14.76 -0.78
CA VAL A 251 -2.53 14.30 0.18
C VAL A 251 -1.90 13.90 1.51
N LEU A 252 -0.66 13.41 1.49
CA LEU A 252 0.08 13.00 2.69
C LEU A 252 0.54 14.19 3.54
N ILE A 253 0.90 15.31 2.90
CA ILE A 253 1.49 16.45 3.59
C ILE A 253 0.42 17.47 3.97
N ASN A 254 0.53 18.01 5.17
CA ASN A 254 -0.32 19.09 5.66
C ASN A 254 -0.14 20.36 4.78
N ARG A 255 -1.16 21.23 4.77
CA ARG A 255 -1.32 22.38 3.87
C ARG A 255 -0.05 23.27 3.77
N THR A 256 0.70 23.38 4.86
CA THR A 256 1.96 24.13 4.97
C THR A 256 3.08 23.73 4.00
N LEU A 257 3.28 22.44 3.71
CA LEU A 257 4.34 22.03 2.77
C LEU A 257 3.82 21.89 1.33
N GLN A 258 2.50 21.73 1.15
CA GLN A 258 1.87 21.98 -0.14
C GLN A 258 2.10 23.44 -0.56
N GLN A 259 1.82 24.38 0.34
CA GLN A 259 2.14 25.81 0.18
C GLN A 259 3.63 25.99 -0.10
N TYR A 260 4.54 25.47 0.73
CA TYR A 260 5.98 25.60 0.50
C TYR A 260 6.43 25.11 -0.90
N ILE A 261 5.90 23.99 -1.41
CA ILE A 261 6.23 23.47 -2.75
C ILE A 261 5.59 24.33 -3.86
N GLU A 262 4.36 24.81 -3.68
CA GLU A 262 3.68 25.69 -4.63
C GLU A 262 4.34 27.08 -4.71
N GLU A 263 4.80 27.60 -3.58
CA GLU A 263 5.44 28.92 -3.41
C GLU A 263 6.92 28.93 -3.82
N ASN A 264 7.68 27.83 -3.59
CA ASN A 264 9.15 27.81 -3.77
C ASN A 264 9.64 26.92 -4.92
N LEU A 265 8.85 25.95 -5.41
CA LEU A 265 9.27 25.03 -6.49
C LEU A 265 8.36 25.06 -7.73
N GLY A 266 7.21 25.74 -7.65
CA GLY A 266 6.21 25.78 -8.71
C GLY A 266 5.51 24.44 -8.95
N SER A 267 4.41 24.47 -9.71
CA SER A 267 3.65 23.24 -10.01
C SER A 267 4.46 22.22 -10.83
N GLU A 268 5.48 22.70 -11.56
CA GLU A 268 6.31 21.94 -12.50
C GLU A 268 7.31 20.97 -11.84
N LYS A 269 7.42 20.94 -10.51
CA LYS A 269 8.24 19.95 -9.79
C LYS A 269 7.47 18.89 -8.98
N LYS A 270 6.19 19.15 -8.65
CA LYS A 270 5.21 18.09 -8.30
C LYS A 270 5.00 17.11 -9.44
N LEU A 271 5.31 17.60 -10.64
CA LEU A 271 5.38 16.89 -11.90
C LEU A 271 6.43 15.75 -11.73
N PRO A 272 7.74 15.90 -11.99
CA PRO A 272 8.78 14.89 -11.78
C PRO A 272 8.56 13.67 -10.89
N TRP A 273 8.28 13.95 -9.63
CA TRP A 273 8.25 12.97 -8.58
C TRP A 273 7.32 11.77 -8.85
N THR A 274 6.14 12.02 -9.41
CA THR A 274 5.10 11.00 -9.37
C THR A 274 5.26 9.94 -10.45
N GLN A 275 5.47 10.30 -11.72
CA GLN A 275 5.78 9.30 -12.74
C GLN A 275 7.08 8.56 -12.40
N LEU A 276 8.10 9.18 -11.80
CA LEU A 276 9.30 8.48 -11.36
C LEU A 276 8.96 7.28 -10.44
N HIS A 277 8.09 7.50 -9.44
CA HIS A 277 7.72 6.43 -8.52
C HIS A 277 6.78 5.38 -9.13
N ILE A 278 5.84 5.79 -9.98
CA ILE A 278 4.96 4.86 -10.68
C ILE A 278 5.74 4.05 -11.71
N ASN A 279 6.57 4.68 -12.55
CA ASN A 279 7.43 4.00 -13.52
C ASN A 279 8.40 3.03 -12.83
N LYS A 280 8.98 3.39 -11.66
CA LYS A 280 9.78 2.44 -10.88
C LYS A 280 8.97 1.22 -10.44
N GLY A 281 7.76 1.44 -9.92
CA GLY A 281 6.86 0.36 -9.52
C GLY A 281 6.40 -0.50 -10.70
N PHE A 282 5.98 0.11 -11.79
CA PHE A 282 5.50 -0.55 -13.00
C PHE A 282 6.62 -1.35 -13.69
N THR A 283 7.84 -0.81 -13.73
CA THR A 283 9.03 -1.56 -14.21
C THR A 283 9.31 -2.81 -13.36
N ALA A 284 8.96 -2.79 -12.07
CA ALA A 284 9.10 -3.96 -11.20
C ALA A 284 7.93 -4.94 -11.35
N LEU A 285 6.70 -4.44 -11.45
CA LEU A 285 5.49 -5.24 -11.64
C LEU A 285 5.48 -5.94 -13.01
N GLU A 286 5.80 -5.24 -14.10
CA GLU A 286 5.97 -5.82 -15.45
C GLU A 286 6.98 -6.99 -15.43
N LYS A 287 8.06 -6.88 -14.66
CA LYS A 287 9.05 -7.96 -14.46
C LYS A 287 8.56 -9.12 -13.58
N LEU A 288 7.67 -8.87 -12.62
CA LEU A 288 7.07 -9.91 -11.77
C LEU A 288 5.94 -10.66 -12.48
N LEU A 289 5.23 -10.00 -13.38
CA LEU A 289 4.09 -10.54 -14.14
C LEU A 289 4.51 -11.30 -15.41
N ALA A 290 5.75 -11.08 -15.88
CA ALA A 290 6.32 -11.75 -17.03
C ALA A 290 6.31 -13.28 -16.87
N GLY A 291 5.55 -13.97 -17.74
CA GLY A 291 5.44 -15.43 -17.74
C GLY A 291 4.46 -16.02 -16.70
N VAL A 292 3.73 -15.18 -15.94
CA VAL A 292 2.73 -15.63 -14.94
C VAL A 292 1.36 -14.97 -15.07
N ALA A 293 1.25 -13.85 -15.79
CA ALA A 293 -0.04 -13.23 -16.10
C ALA A 293 -0.81 -14.04 -17.18
N GLY A 294 -2.03 -14.46 -16.85
CA GLY A 294 -3.01 -15.04 -17.78
C GLY A 294 -3.96 -13.96 -18.29
N LYS A 295 -5.28 -14.20 -18.30
CA LYS A 295 -6.27 -13.14 -18.53
C LYS A 295 -6.07 -11.95 -17.55
N TYR A 296 -5.77 -12.26 -16.29
CA TYR A 296 -5.50 -11.35 -15.18
C TYR A 296 -4.08 -11.57 -14.62
N ALA A 297 -3.70 -10.86 -13.55
CA ALA A 297 -2.31 -10.69 -13.14
C ALA A 297 -1.58 -12.00 -12.76
N THR A 298 -2.29 -13.01 -12.27
CA THR A 298 -1.69 -14.30 -11.84
C THR A 298 -2.45 -15.53 -12.33
N GLY A 299 -3.13 -15.41 -13.48
CA GLY A 299 -3.91 -16.47 -14.12
C GLY A 299 -5.18 -15.92 -14.75
N ASP A 300 -6.23 -16.73 -14.81
CA ASP A 300 -7.51 -16.37 -15.45
C ASP A 300 -8.60 -15.90 -14.48
N GLU A 301 -8.25 -15.73 -13.21
CA GLU A 301 -9.11 -15.27 -12.11
C GLU A 301 -8.63 -13.91 -11.59
N VAL A 302 -9.56 -13.05 -11.16
CA VAL A 302 -9.26 -11.75 -10.52
C VAL A 302 -8.91 -12.00 -9.06
N LEU A 303 -7.70 -11.62 -8.64
CA LEU A 303 -7.18 -11.86 -7.29
C LEU A 303 -6.63 -10.57 -6.67
N LEU A 304 -6.11 -10.63 -5.44
CA LEU A 304 -5.65 -9.47 -4.67
C LEU A 304 -4.67 -8.57 -5.45
N GLY A 305 -3.79 -9.15 -6.27
CA GLY A 305 -2.90 -8.39 -7.13
C GLY A 305 -3.66 -7.48 -8.09
N ASP A 306 -4.72 -7.98 -8.73
CA ASP A 306 -5.58 -7.23 -9.65
C ASP A 306 -6.36 -6.11 -8.95
N VAL A 307 -6.85 -6.37 -7.72
CA VAL A 307 -7.57 -5.41 -6.88
C VAL A 307 -6.73 -4.15 -6.61
N PHE A 308 -5.41 -4.30 -6.46
CA PHE A 308 -4.47 -3.18 -6.31
C PHE A 308 -3.99 -2.61 -7.65
N LEU A 309 -3.73 -3.46 -8.65
CA LEU A 309 -3.24 -3.04 -9.96
C LEU A 309 -4.26 -2.18 -10.72
N ALA A 310 -5.52 -2.58 -10.80
CA ALA A 310 -6.53 -1.88 -11.60
C ALA A 310 -6.74 -0.39 -11.24
N PRO A 311 -6.98 0.00 -9.97
CA PRO A 311 -7.11 1.41 -9.61
C PRO A 311 -5.80 2.19 -9.80
N GLN A 312 -4.64 1.52 -9.70
CA GLN A 312 -3.33 2.13 -9.85
C GLN A 312 -2.96 2.36 -11.33
N ILE A 313 -3.18 1.40 -12.22
CA ILE A 313 -2.89 1.53 -13.66
C ILE A 313 -3.83 2.55 -14.30
N TYR A 314 -5.14 2.52 -13.95
CA TYR A 314 -6.08 3.55 -14.40
C TYR A 314 -5.60 4.95 -13.98
N ALA A 315 -5.11 5.12 -12.74
CA ALA A 315 -4.55 6.40 -12.30
C ALA A 315 -3.29 6.77 -13.11
N GLY A 316 -2.41 5.80 -13.36
CA GLY A 316 -1.26 5.91 -14.26
C GLY A 316 -1.62 6.52 -15.61
N VAL A 317 -2.60 5.93 -16.28
CA VAL A 317 -3.06 6.36 -17.61
C VAL A 317 -3.78 7.71 -17.56
N LYS A 318 -4.87 7.81 -16.79
CA LYS A 318 -5.84 8.91 -16.92
C LYS A 318 -5.41 10.24 -16.28
N ARG A 319 -4.32 10.22 -15.50
CA ARG A 319 -4.01 11.29 -14.54
C ARG A 319 -2.54 11.62 -14.52
N PHE A 320 -1.72 10.58 -14.35
CA PHE A 320 -0.27 10.68 -14.35
C PHE A 320 0.38 10.70 -15.74
N ALA A 321 -0.41 10.50 -16.81
CA ALA A 321 0.07 10.41 -18.19
C ALA A 321 1.26 9.43 -18.36
N ILE A 322 1.20 8.28 -17.67
CA ILE A 322 2.21 7.22 -17.79
C ILE A 322 2.18 6.67 -19.20
N ASP A 323 3.36 6.62 -19.83
CA ASP A 323 3.54 5.95 -21.11
C ASP A 323 3.52 4.42 -20.90
N MET A 324 2.33 3.84 -21.08
CA MET A 324 2.09 2.40 -20.95
C MET A 324 2.73 1.56 -22.06
N SER A 325 3.32 2.15 -23.11
CA SER A 325 4.06 1.37 -24.12
C SER A 325 5.30 0.67 -23.53
N ASN A 326 5.84 1.21 -22.43
CA ASN A 326 6.91 0.60 -21.64
C ASN A 326 6.45 -0.60 -20.79
N TYR A 327 5.13 -0.81 -20.66
CA TYR A 327 4.50 -1.75 -19.73
C TYR A 327 3.38 -2.56 -20.41
N PRO A 328 3.69 -3.36 -21.45
CA PRO A 328 2.68 -4.04 -22.27
C PRO A 328 1.81 -5.03 -21.48
N THR A 329 2.33 -5.70 -20.45
CA THR A 329 1.54 -6.59 -19.59
C THR A 329 0.57 -5.77 -18.75
N LEU A 330 1.01 -4.67 -18.13
CA LEU A 330 0.13 -3.77 -17.39
C LEU A 330 -0.89 -3.05 -18.30
N ALA A 331 -0.55 -2.75 -19.55
CA ALA A 331 -1.47 -2.18 -20.54
C ALA A 331 -2.60 -3.16 -20.89
N ARG A 332 -2.26 -4.40 -21.25
CA ARG A 332 -3.23 -5.47 -21.51
C ARG A 332 -4.11 -5.78 -20.28
N LEU A 333 -3.52 -5.75 -19.08
CA LEU A 333 -4.29 -5.90 -17.84
C LEU A 333 -5.28 -4.74 -17.64
N HIS A 334 -4.89 -3.50 -17.95
CA HIS A 334 -5.82 -2.36 -17.90
C HIS A 334 -7.05 -2.57 -18.78
N GLU A 335 -6.86 -3.04 -20.02
CA GLU A 335 -7.94 -3.36 -20.96
C GLU A 335 -8.87 -4.44 -20.38
N ALA A 336 -8.31 -5.58 -19.95
CA ALA A 336 -9.06 -6.69 -19.34
C ALA A 336 -9.78 -6.30 -18.04
N TYR A 337 -9.28 -5.30 -17.31
CA TYR A 337 -9.97 -4.72 -16.15
C TYR A 337 -11.14 -3.82 -16.56
N MET A 338 -11.04 -3.06 -17.66
CA MET A 338 -12.13 -2.20 -18.11
C MET A 338 -13.31 -2.97 -18.73
N GLU A 339 -13.12 -4.23 -19.11
CA GLU A 339 -14.22 -5.13 -19.50
C GLU A 339 -15.11 -5.54 -18.30
N LEU A 340 -14.57 -5.56 -17.08
CA LEU A 340 -15.27 -6.10 -15.91
C LEU A 340 -16.29 -5.10 -15.32
N PRO A 341 -17.58 -5.46 -15.19
CA PRO A 341 -18.60 -4.58 -14.62
C PRO A 341 -18.26 -4.07 -13.22
N ALA A 342 -17.60 -4.89 -12.40
CA ALA A 342 -17.13 -4.52 -11.06
C ALA A 342 -16.12 -3.36 -11.09
N PHE A 343 -15.03 -3.47 -11.85
CA PHE A 343 -14.05 -2.38 -12.00
C PHE A 343 -14.67 -1.14 -12.66
N GLN A 344 -15.59 -1.31 -13.61
CA GLN A 344 -16.33 -0.20 -14.21
C GLN A 344 -17.20 0.54 -13.19
N ALA A 345 -17.97 -0.19 -12.36
CA ALA A 345 -18.82 0.37 -11.32
C ALA A 345 -18.02 1.10 -10.23
N ALA A 346 -16.75 0.74 -10.05
CA ALA A 346 -15.82 1.37 -9.11
C ALA A 346 -15.10 2.62 -9.62
N LEU A 347 -15.18 2.96 -10.91
CA LEU A 347 -14.45 4.12 -11.46
C LEU A 347 -14.87 5.41 -10.74
N PRO A 348 -13.94 6.31 -10.34
CA PRO A 348 -14.28 7.52 -9.58
C PRO A 348 -15.34 8.42 -10.23
N GLU A 349 -15.43 8.36 -11.55
CA GLU A 349 -16.37 9.10 -12.39
C GLU A 349 -17.81 8.53 -12.33
N ARG A 350 -18.03 7.39 -11.67
CA ARG A 350 -19.34 6.74 -11.45
C ARG A 350 -19.79 6.71 -9.98
N GLN A 351 -19.17 7.48 -9.09
CA GLN A 351 -19.39 7.40 -7.64
C GLN A 351 -20.41 8.40 -7.11
N PRO A 352 -21.02 8.16 -5.93
CA PRO A 352 -21.99 9.09 -5.33
C PRO A 352 -21.40 10.48 -5.02
N ASP A 353 -20.07 10.58 -4.87
CA ASP A 353 -19.31 11.82 -4.65
C ASP A 353 -18.52 12.29 -5.88
N ALA A 354 -18.74 11.67 -7.05
CA ALA A 354 -18.19 12.12 -8.31
C ALA A 354 -18.61 13.57 -8.59
N PRO A 355 -17.69 14.48 -8.97
CA PRO A 355 -18.08 15.82 -9.37
C PRO A 355 -19.03 15.76 -10.57
N SER A 356 -20.13 16.51 -10.51
CA SER A 356 -20.93 16.81 -11.69
C SER A 356 -20.03 17.41 -12.78
N SER A 357 -20.16 16.93 -14.02
CA SER A 357 -19.49 17.57 -15.15
C SER A 357 -19.88 19.05 -15.23
N PRO A 358 -18.94 19.97 -15.48
CA PRO A 358 -19.21 21.39 -15.68
C PRO A 358 -19.95 21.67 -17.00
#